data_AF-A0A8H7ZFR3-F1
#
_entry.id   AF-A0A8H7ZFR3-F1
#
_cell.length_a   1.000
_cell.length_b   1.000
_cell.length_c   1.000
_cell.angle_alpha   90.00
_cell.angle_beta   90.00
_cell.angle_gamma   90.00
#
_symmetry.space_group_name_H-M   'P 1'
#
loop_
_entity.id
_entity.type
_entity.pdbx_description
1 polymer ?
#
loop_
_entity_poly.entity_id
_entity_poly.type
_entity_poly.pdbx_seq_one_letter_code
_entity_poly.pdbx_strand_id
1 'polypeptide(L)'
;MALSTKELLERQENLKSSNYILYKLNSWYYLYYYSTPLPYSTLGEAIFFNGVILSLTILIVYSAVWVLPLKLLQSGESLYYYITGHSISFDVLQAINTILHLNGDNSTFVINHWSDLPKVIRI
;
A
#
# COMPACT_ATOMS: atom_id res chain seq x y z
N MET A 1 35.66 10.24 9.01
CA MET A 1 35.95 9.74 10.37
C MET A 1 34.94 8.63 10.66
N ALA A 2 35.35 7.36 10.58
CA ALA A 2 34.43 6.26 10.80
C ALA A 2 34.08 6.19 12.30
N LEU A 3 32.78 6.25 12.63
CA LEU A 3 32.30 6.10 14.01
C LEU A 3 32.68 4.70 14.50
N SER A 4 33.13 4.57 15.75
CA SER A 4 33.50 3.26 16.31
C SER A 4 32.28 2.35 16.42
N THR A 5 32.42 1.06 16.10
CA THR A 5 31.31 0.08 16.20
C THR A 5 30.71 0.02 17.59
N LYS A 6 31.52 0.28 18.63
CA LYS A 6 31.06 0.37 20.02
C LYS A 6 30.13 1.56 20.26
N GLU A 7 30.44 2.73 19.70
CA GLU A 7 29.61 3.93 19.82
C GLU A 7 28.26 3.77 19.08
N LEU A 8 28.25 3.05 17.95
CA LEU A 8 27.01 2.76 17.22
C LEU A 8 26.09 1.84 18.03
N LEU A 9 26.64 0.80 18.68
CA LEU A 9 25.89 -0.10 19.54
C LEU A 9 25.30 0.62 20.75
N GLU A 10 26.11 1.45 21.42
CA GLU A 10 25.66 2.22 22.58
C GLU A 10 24.54 3.20 22.19
N ARG A 11 24.63 3.86 21.03
CA ARG A 11 23.54 4.70 20.50
C ARG A 11 22.29 3.89 20.18
N GLN A 12 22.42 2.68 19.64
CA GLN A 12 21.28 1.80 19.36
C GLN A 12 20.58 1.36 20.65
N GLU A 13 21.33 1.00 21.68
CA GLU A 13 20.78 0.61 22.98
C GLU A 13 20.08 1.77 23.69
N ASN A 14 20.68 2.96 23.64
CA ASN A 14 20.06 4.18 24.18
C ASN A 14 18.78 4.58 23.41
N LEU A 15 18.74 4.39 22.09
CA LEU A 15 17.53 4.62 21.31
C LEU A 15 16.45 3.58 21.60
N LYS A 16 16.83 2.31 21.77
CA LYS A 16 15.90 1.22 22.12
C LYS A 16 15.25 1.46 23.47
N SER A 17 16.00 1.97 24.45
CA SER A 17 15.49 2.25 25.80
C SER A 17 14.65 3.53 25.87
N SER A 18 14.98 4.56 25.08
CA SER A 18 14.30 5.86 25.10
C SER A 18 13.08 5.94 24.18
N ASN A 19 13.20 5.48 22.92
CA ASN A 19 12.14 5.62 21.93
C ASN A 19 12.17 4.48 20.89
N TYR A 20 11.28 3.50 21.10
CA TYR A 20 11.17 2.32 20.26
C TYR A 20 10.88 2.63 18.78
N ILE A 21 10.12 3.69 18.49
CA ILE A 21 9.78 4.08 17.11
C ILE A 21 11.04 4.57 16.39
N LEU A 22 11.81 5.45 17.04
CA LEU A 22 13.08 5.93 16.49
C LEU A 22 14.08 4.79 16.31
N TYR A 23 14.17 3.87 17.28
CA TYR A 23 15.01 2.68 17.15
C TYR A 23 14.64 1.85 15.92
N LYS A 24 13.35 1.57 15.71
CA LYS A 24 12.87 0.84 14.54
C LYS A 24 13.22 1.58 13.25
N LEU A 25 12.89 2.86 13.14
CA LEU A 25 13.21 3.67 11.95
C LEU A 25 14.71 3.66 11.63
N ASN A 26 15.55 3.79 12.66
CA ASN A 26 17.00 3.72 12.50
C ASN A 26 17.46 2.33 11.99
N SER A 27 16.87 1.25 12.52
CA SER A 27 17.13 -0.11 12.03
C SER A 27 16.74 -0.30 10.56
N TRP A 28 15.59 0.24 10.14
CA TRP A 28 15.16 0.21 8.74
C TRP A 28 16.11 1.01 7.84
N TYR A 29 16.58 2.16 8.29
CA TYR A 29 17.58 2.96 7.57
C TYR A 29 18.89 2.18 7.38
N TYR A 30 19.40 1.51 8.41
CA TYR A 30 20.61 0.70 8.26
C TYR A 30 20.41 -0.47 7.30
N LEU A 31 19.27 -1.13 7.36
CA LEU A 31 18.93 -2.20 6.40
C LEU A 31 18.93 -1.64 4.98
N TYR A 32 18.28 -0.49 4.76
CA TYR A 32 18.26 0.19 3.47
C TYR A 32 19.68 0.54 2.98
N TYR A 33 20.47 1.19 3.84
CA TYR A 33 21.81 1.66 3.52
C TYR A 33 22.76 0.52 3.14
N TYR A 34 22.71 -0.61 3.84
CA TYR A 34 23.61 -1.74 3.58
C TYR A 34 23.07 -2.74 2.55
N SER A 35 21.76 -2.75 2.26
CA SER A 35 21.18 -3.59 1.20
C SER A 35 21.27 -2.95 -0.18
N THR A 36 21.67 -1.68 -0.25
CA THR A 36 21.79 -0.92 -1.49
C THR A 36 23.24 -0.54 -1.75
N PRO A 37 23.63 -0.20 -3.00
CA PRO A 37 25.01 0.19 -3.31
C PRO A 37 25.40 1.59 -2.81
N LEU A 38 24.57 2.25 -1.98
CA LEU A 38 24.80 3.59 -1.42
C LEU A 38 26.18 3.80 -0.77
N PRO A 39 26.73 2.89 0.06
CA PRO A 39 28.03 3.11 0.71
C PRO A 39 29.20 3.19 -0.26
N TYR A 40 29.04 2.68 -1.48
CA TYR A 40 30.08 2.66 -2.51
C TYR A 40 29.77 3.60 -3.68
N SER A 41 28.66 4.32 -3.61
CA SER A 41 28.15 5.13 -4.71
C SER A 41 28.63 6.57 -4.61
N THR A 42 28.89 7.20 -5.75
CA THR A 42 29.16 8.64 -5.80
C THR A 42 27.88 9.43 -5.50
N LEU A 43 28.01 10.70 -5.08
CA LEU A 43 26.87 11.52 -4.69
C LEU A 43 25.80 11.63 -5.80
N GLY A 44 26.23 11.72 -7.06
CA GLY A 44 25.32 11.78 -8.21
C GLY A 44 24.57 10.47 -8.47
N GLU A 45 25.25 9.34 -8.41
CA GLU A 45 24.65 8.00 -8.56
C GLU A 45 23.67 7.70 -7.43
N ALA A 46 24.00 8.10 -6.19
CA ALA A 46 23.13 7.93 -5.04
C ALA A 46 21.82 8.72 -5.21
N ILE A 47 21.86 9.95 -5.76
CA ILE A 47 20.65 10.74 -6.04
C ILE A 47 19.77 10.03 -7.07
N PHE A 48 20.36 9.57 -8.17
CA PHE A 48 19.63 8.86 -9.22
C PHE A 48 18.96 7.59 -8.68
N PHE A 49 19.72 6.78 -7.93
CA PHE A 49 19.24 5.54 -7.35
C PHE A 49 18.10 5.76 -6.34
N ASN A 50 18.22 6.74 -5.44
CA ASN A 50 17.15 7.13 -4.53
C ASN A 50 15.90 7.58 -5.30
N GLY A 51 16.06 8.32 -6.41
CA GLY A 51 14.95 8.72 -7.28
C GLY A 51 14.20 7.54 -7.89
N VAL A 52 14.94 6.53 -8.38
CA VAL A 52 14.35 5.28 -8.91
C VAL A 52 13.58 4.54 -7.82
N ILE A 53 14.15 4.41 -6.62
CA ILE A 53 13.49 3.73 -5.49
C ILE A 53 12.22 4.47 -5.07
N LEU A 54 12.27 5.81 -5.03
CA LEU A 54 11.10 6.62 -4.69
C LEU A 54 9.98 6.42 -5.71
N SER A 55 10.30 6.45 -7.01
CA SER A 55 9.34 6.17 -8.07
C SER A 55 8.75 4.76 -7.95
N LEU A 56 9.58 3.76 -7.65
CA LEU A 56 9.13 2.38 -7.49
C LEU A 56 8.23 2.22 -6.27
N THR A 57 8.56 2.90 -5.18
CA THR A 57 7.78 2.87 -3.94
C THR A 57 6.40 3.49 -4.16
N ILE A 58 6.31 4.61 -4.87
CA ILE A 58 5.02 5.21 -5.24
C ILE A 58 4.19 4.24 -6.08
N LEU A 59 4.82 3.57 -7.05
CA LEU A 59 4.13 2.59 -7.90
C LEU A 59 3.65 1.35 -7.11
N ILE A 60 4.45 0.88 -6.15
CA ILE A 60 4.07 -0.22 -5.25
C ILE A 60 2.88 0.20 -4.39
N VAL A 61 2.92 1.38 -3.78
CA VAL A 61 1.83 1.90 -2.94
C VAL A 61 0.56 2.05 -3.78
N TYR A 62 0.65 2.66 -4.96
CA TYR A 62 -0.48 2.77 -5.88
C TYR A 62 -1.07 1.40 -6.24
N SER A 63 -0.21 0.43 -6.56
CA SER A 63 -0.64 -0.92 -6.92
C SER A 63 -1.26 -1.66 -5.74
N ALA A 64 -0.72 -1.52 -4.54
CA ALA A 64 -1.20 -2.18 -3.33
C ALA A 64 -2.54 -1.61 -2.84
N VAL A 65 -2.74 -0.29 -2.95
CA VAL A 65 -3.97 0.37 -2.47
C VAL A 65 -5.10 0.28 -3.49
N TRP A 66 -4.80 0.42 -4.79
CA TRP A 66 -5.86 0.48 -5.81
C TRP A 66 -6.00 -0.77 -6.65
N VAL A 67 -4.90 -1.27 -7.20
CA VAL A 67 -4.96 -2.36 -8.19
C VAL A 67 -5.23 -3.70 -7.51
N LEU A 68 -4.56 -3.96 -6.39
CA LEU A 68 -4.59 -5.25 -5.71
C LEU A 68 -5.98 -5.57 -5.12
N PRO A 69 -6.65 -4.67 -4.39
CA PRO A 69 -7.98 -4.95 -3.85
C PRO A 69 -9.02 -5.16 -4.95
N LEU A 70 -8.94 -4.38 -6.03
CA LEU A 70 -9.86 -4.50 -7.16
C LEU A 70 -9.71 -5.84 -7.87
N LYS A 71 -8.47 -6.31 -8.08
CA LYS A 71 -8.21 -7.65 -8.65
C LYS A 71 -8.65 -8.78 -7.72
N LEU A 72 -8.46 -8.64 -6.41
CA LEU A 72 -8.94 -9.63 -5.44
C LEU A 72 -10.47 -9.73 -5.45
N LEU A 73 -11.17 -8.60 -5.53
CA LEU A 73 -12.63 -8.58 -5.62
C LEU A 73 -13.12 -9.25 -6.91
N GLN A 74 -12.55 -8.90 -8.06
CA GLN A 74 -12.89 -9.54 -9.34
C GLN A 74 -12.63 -11.05 -9.33
N SER A 75 -11.51 -11.47 -8.72
CA SER A 75 -11.22 -12.89 -8.54
C SER A 75 -12.23 -13.57 -7.62
N GLY A 76 -12.69 -12.88 -6.57
CA GLY A 76 -13.71 -13.37 -5.66
C GLY A 76 -15.07 -13.54 -6.34
N GLU A 77 -15.48 -12.56 -7.15
CA GLU A 77 -16.72 -12.62 -7.95
C GLU A 77 -16.69 -13.80 -8.93
N SER A 78 -15.59 -13.96 -9.66
CA SER A 78 -15.43 -15.06 -10.62
C SER A 78 -15.50 -16.41 -9.92
N LEU A 79 -14.88 -16.54 -8.75
CA LEU A 79 -14.88 -17.78 -7.98
C LEU A 79 -16.27 -18.07 -7.40
N TYR A 80 -16.96 -17.04 -6.91
CA TYR A 80 -18.34 -17.17 -6.42
C TYR A 80 -19.30 -17.60 -7.54
N TYR A 81 -19.19 -16.97 -8.72
CA TYR A 81 -19.98 -17.34 -9.89
C TYR A 81 -19.73 -18.79 -10.30
N TYR A 82 -18.47 -19.24 -10.30
CA TYR A 82 -18.12 -20.61 -10.64
C TYR A 82 -18.77 -21.63 -9.69
N ILE A 83 -18.84 -21.33 -8.39
CA ILE A 83 -19.39 -22.26 -7.38
C ILE A 83 -20.92 -22.24 -7.37
N THR A 84 -21.55 -21.07 -7.45
CA THR A 84 -22.99 -20.90 -7.20
C THR A 84 -23.82 -20.74 -8.47
N GLY A 85 -23.20 -20.44 -9.61
CA GLY A 85 -23.88 -20.08 -10.85
C GLY A 85 -24.55 -18.70 -10.83
N HIS A 86 -24.40 -17.93 -9.75
CA HIS A 86 -25.04 -16.62 -9.58
C HIS A 86 -24.01 -15.49 -9.68
N SER A 87 -24.34 -14.44 -10.42
CA SER A 87 -23.47 -13.26 -10.57
C SER A 87 -23.69 -12.27 -9.43
N ILE A 88 -22.62 -11.93 -8.72
CA ILE A 88 -22.58 -10.81 -7.76
C ILE A 88 -21.53 -9.82 -8.27
N SER A 89 -21.85 -8.54 -8.19
CA SER A 89 -20.94 -7.44 -8.54
C SER A 89 -20.71 -6.57 -7.31
N PHE A 90 -19.47 -6.54 -6.84
CA PHE A 90 -18.97 -5.68 -5.77
C PHE A 90 -18.38 -4.41 -6.39
N ASP A 91 -19.09 -3.30 -6.25
CA ASP A 91 -18.55 -2.00 -6.64
C ASP A 91 -17.54 -1.52 -5.58
N VAL A 92 -16.26 -1.45 -5.97
CA VAL A 92 -15.15 -0.99 -5.12
C VAL A 92 -15.41 0.43 -4.64
N LEU A 93 -16.04 1.27 -5.47
CA LEU A 93 -16.42 2.64 -5.10
C LEU A 93 -17.44 2.62 -3.96
N GLN A 94 -18.39 1.70 -4.00
CA GLN A 94 -19.41 1.55 -2.95
C GLN A 94 -18.78 1.03 -1.65
N ALA A 95 -17.85 0.08 -1.71
CA ALA A 95 -17.14 -0.42 -0.53
C ALA A 95 -16.28 0.68 0.13
N ILE A 96 -15.54 1.45 -0.66
CA ILE A 96 -14.74 2.59 -0.17
C ILE A 96 -15.66 3.68 0.40
N ASN A 97 -16.75 3.99 -0.29
CA ASN A 97 -17.74 4.96 0.18
C ASN A 97 -18.32 4.49 1.53
N THR A 98 -18.65 3.21 1.67
CA THR A 98 -19.16 2.64 2.93
C THR A 98 -18.10 2.69 4.04
N ILE A 99 -16.82 2.40 3.75
CA ILE A 99 -15.74 2.46 4.74
C ILE A 99 -15.45 3.91 5.18
N LEU A 100 -15.52 4.88 4.27
CA LEU A 100 -15.32 6.31 4.56
C LEU A 100 -16.57 7.00 5.16
N HIS A 101 -17.78 6.51 4.89
CA HIS A 101 -19.05 7.07 5.40
C HIS A 101 -19.53 6.50 6.74
N LEU A 102 -18.78 5.63 7.42
CA LEU A 102 -19.16 5.13 8.76
C LEU A 102 -18.93 6.13 9.91
N ASN A 103 -18.79 7.42 9.63
CA ASN A 103 -18.67 8.47 10.66
C ASN A 103 -19.60 9.67 10.45
N GLY A 104 -20.59 9.56 9.55
CA GLY A 104 -21.59 10.59 9.32
C GLY A 104 -22.98 10.00 9.46
N ASP A 105 -23.53 10.05 10.69
CA ASP A 105 -24.95 9.83 10.94
C ASP A 105 -25.78 10.61 9.90
N ASN A 106 -26.69 9.89 9.22
CA ASN A 106 -27.68 10.39 8.26
C ASN A 106 -27.18 10.74 6.84
N SER A 107 -27.12 9.73 5.98
CA SER A 107 -27.51 9.94 4.57
C SER A 107 -28.11 8.66 3.98
N THR A 108 -29.44 8.57 4.08
CA THR A 108 -30.26 7.81 3.15
C THR A 108 -30.00 8.35 1.74
N PHE A 109 -29.02 7.78 1.02
CA PHE A 109 -28.86 8.04 -0.39
C PHE A 109 -29.47 6.88 -1.18
N VAL A 110 -30.62 7.21 -1.77
CA VAL A 110 -31.46 6.38 -2.63
C VAL A 110 -30.62 5.76 -3.76
N ILE A 111 -30.34 4.45 -3.65
CA ILE A 111 -29.94 3.62 -4.79
C ILE A 111 -31.23 3.05 -5.39
N ASN A 112 -32.03 3.90 -6.03
CA ASN A 112 -33.09 3.44 -6.92
C ASN A 112 -32.75 3.85 -8.35
N HIS A 113 -32.94 2.89 -9.26
CA HIS A 113 -33.08 3.07 -10.71
C HIS A 113 -31.83 3.26 -11.58
N TRP A 114 -30.92 2.28 -11.55
CA TRP A 114 -30.15 1.92 -12.76
C TRP A 114 -30.29 0.44 -13.17
N SER A 115 -31.20 -0.31 -12.53
CA SER A 115 -31.54 -1.70 -12.87
C SER A 115 -32.41 -1.84 -14.13
N ASP A 116 -32.93 -0.73 -14.66
CA ASP A 116 -33.99 -0.75 -15.69
C ASP A 116 -33.46 -0.45 -17.10
N LEU A 117 -32.14 -0.42 -17.29
CA LEU A 117 -31.57 -0.39 -18.64
C LEU A 117 -31.57 -1.82 -19.20
N PRO A 118 -32.26 -2.06 -20.33
CA PRO A 118 -32.32 -3.40 -20.91
C PRO A 118 -30.90 -3.87 -21.24
N LYS A 119 -30.56 -5.07 -20.77
CA LYS A 119 -29.37 -5.84 -21.19
C LYS A 119 -29.40 -5.98 -22.72
N VAL A 120 -28.71 -5.09 -23.42
CA VAL A 120 -28.37 -5.32 -24.82
C VAL A 120 -27.25 -6.35 -24.83
N ILE A 121 -27.65 -7.58 -25.13
CA ILE A 121 -26.78 -8.70 -25.51
C ILE A 121 -25.89 -8.19 -26.64
N ARG A 122 -24.57 -8.12 -26.42
CA ARG A 122 -23.61 -8.12 -27.52
C ARG A 122 -23.06 -9.53 -27.65
N ILE A 123 -23.27 -10.06 -28.86
CA ILE A 123 -22.75 -11.31 -29.42
C ILE A 123 -21.23 -11.27 -29.38
#